data_AF-A0A346CG17-F1
#
_entry.id   AF-A0A346CG17-F1
#
_cell.length_a   1.000
_cell.length_b   1.000
_cell.length_c   1.000
_cell.angle_alpha   90.00
_cell.angle_beta   90.00
_cell.angle_gamma   90.00
#
_symmetry.space_group_name_H-M   'P 1'
#
loop_
_entity.id
_entity.type
_entity.pdbx_description
1 polymer ?
#
loop_
_entity_poly.entity_id
_entity_poly.type
_entity_poly.pdbx_seq_one_letter_code
_entity_poly.pdbx_strand_id
1 'polypeptide(L)'
;TANGTAIPIGGGSANVYVNLAPAVNVGQNLVVDLSTQIFCHNDYPETITDYVTLQRGSAYGGVLSNFSGTVKYSGSSYPFPTTSETPRVVYNSRTDKPWPVA
;
A
#
# COMPACT_ATOMS: atom_id res chain seq x y z
N THR A 1 7.79 8.75 -1.16
CA THR A 1 6.57 8.83 -0.32
C THR A 1 6.14 10.27 -0.17
N ALA A 2 4.90 10.53 0.26
CA ALA A 2 4.38 11.90 0.42
C ALA A 2 5.16 12.75 1.44
N ASN A 3 5.85 12.13 2.40
CA ASN A 3 6.74 12.80 3.36
C ASN A 3 8.17 13.03 2.84
N GLY A 4 8.45 12.76 1.55
CA GLY A 4 9.75 13.02 0.92
C GLY A 4 10.82 11.94 1.10
N THR A 5 10.54 10.84 1.82
CA THR A 5 11.48 9.70 1.88
C THR A 5 11.42 8.86 0.60
N ALA A 6 12.56 8.29 0.20
CA ALA A 6 12.68 7.44 -0.98
C ALA A 6 13.33 6.10 -0.64
N ILE A 7 12.94 5.06 -1.37
CA ILE A 7 13.59 3.75 -1.37
C ILE A 7 14.26 3.60 -2.74
N PRO A 8 15.58 3.36 -2.82
CA PRO A 8 16.29 3.26 -4.10
C PRO A 8 16.02 1.91 -4.79
N ILE A 9 16.53 1.79 -6.03
CA ILE A 9 16.61 0.51 -6.75
C ILE A 9 17.28 -0.54 -5.85
N GLY A 10 16.71 -1.75 -5.81
CA GLY A 10 17.15 -2.83 -4.93
C GLY A 10 16.33 -2.96 -3.63
N GLY A 11 15.44 -2.00 -3.35
CA GLY A 11 14.51 -2.05 -2.22
C GLY A 11 15.10 -1.50 -0.93
N GLY A 12 14.37 -1.67 0.18
CA GLY A 12 14.73 -1.11 1.47
C GLY A 12 13.52 -0.93 2.37
N SER A 13 13.58 0.05 3.28
CA SER A 13 12.51 0.35 4.22
C SER A 13 12.34 1.86 4.38
N ALA A 14 11.08 2.29 4.51
CA ALA A 14 10.72 3.68 4.77
C ALA A 14 9.52 3.74 5.71
N ASN A 15 9.44 4.81 6.50
CA ASN A 15 8.31 5.08 7.39
C ASN A 15 7.28 5.95 6.68
N VAL A 16 6.01 5.56 6.77
CA VAL A 16 4.87 6.32 6.26
C VAL A 16 3.99 6.72 7.43
N TYR A 17 3.71 8.02 7.54
CA TYR A 17 2.85 8.57 8.58
C TYR A 17 1.53 8.98 7.95
N VAL A 18 0.43 8.44 8.49
CA VAL A 18 -0.92 8.67 7.97
C VAL A 18 -1.76 9.41 8.99
N ASN A 19 -2.58 10.34 8.50
CA ASN A 19 -3.64 10.94 9.30
C ASN A 19 -4.85 9.99 9.29
N LEU A 20 -5.31 9.61 10.47
CA LEU A 20 -6.46 8.74 10.65
C LEU A 20 -7.68 9.56 11.05
N ALA A 21 -8.88 9.07 10.70
CA ALA A 21 -10.10 9.63 11.25
C ALA A 21 -10.04 9.57 12.79
N PRO A 22 -10.32 10.68 13.50
CA PRO A 22 -10.13 10.75 14.95
C PRO A 22 -11.12 9.87 15.73
N ALA A 23 -12.21 9.44 15.10
CA ALA A 23 -13.19 8.52 15.65
C ALA A 23 -13.79 7.66 14.54
N VAL A 24 -14.15 6.42 14.88
CA VAL A 24 -14.89 5.49 14.04
C VAL A 24 -15.87 4.72 14.92
N ASN A 25 -17.12 4.61 14.48
CA ASN A 25 -18.14 3.87 15.24
C ASN A 25 -18.09 2.39 14.88
N VAL A 26 -18.65 1.55 15.76
CA VAL A 26 -18.87 0.13 15.46
C VAL A 26 -19.70 -0.01 14.19
N GLY A 27 -19.27 -0.89 13.28
CA GLY A 27 -19.90 -1.09 11.98
C GLY A 27 -19.47 -0.09 10.88
N GLN A 28 -18.59 0.86 11.20
CA GLN A 28 -17.95 1.73 10.21
C GLN A 28 -16.49 1.30 9.97
N ASN A 29 -15.97 1.63 8.79
CA ASN A 29 -14.58 1.35 8.44
C ASN A 29 -13.71 2.57 8.72
N LEU A 30 -12.59 2.35 9.41
CA LEU A 30 -11.47 3.28 9.40
C LEU A 30 -10.65 3.01 8.13
N VAL A 31 -10.62 3.96 7.21
CA VAL A 31 -9.92 3.80 5.92
C VAL A 31 -8.51 4.38 6.02
N VAL A 32 -7.53 3.60 5.56
CA VAL A 32 -6.12 4.03 5.47
C VAL A 32 -5.67 3.91 4.01
N ASP A 33 -5.80 5.01 3.27
CA ASP A 33 -5.47 5.02 1.84
C ASP A 33 -4.00 5.35 1.59
N LEU A 34 -3.19 4.33 1.33
CA LEU A 34 -1.76 4.46 1.04
C LEU A 34 -1.48 4.90 -0.40
N SER A 35 -2.47 4.90 -1.29
CA SER A 35 -2.30 5.41 -2.66
C SER A 35 -2.00 6.91 -2.70
N THR A 36 -2.36 7.63 -1.64
CA THR A 36 -2.00 9.04 -1.45
C THR A 36 -0.62 9.24 -0.83
N GLN A 37 0.03 8.16 -0.39
CA GLN A 37 1.25 8.20 0.44
C GLN A 37 2.46 7.59 -0.26
N ILE A 38 2.25 6.52 -1.03
CA ILE A 38 3.31 5.72 -1.64
C ILE A 38 3.12 5.76 -3.15
N PHE A 39 4.18 6.18 -3.83
CA PHE A 39 4.25 6.30 -5.28
C PHE A 39 5.51 5.58 -5.75
N CYS A 40 5.40 4.91 -6.89
CA CYS A 40 6.49 4.21 -7.55
C CYS A 40 6.46 4.52 -9.04
N HIS A 41 7.60 4.37 -9.71
CA HIS A 41 7.72 4.46 -11.16
C HIS A 41 8.68 3.37 -11.66
N ASN A 42 8.69 3.15 -12.97
CA ASN A 42 9.65 2.28 -13.65
C ASN A 42 10.72 3.17 -14.29
N ASP A 43 11.99 2.92 -13.99
CA ASP A 43 13.12 3.73 -14.48
C ASP A 43 13.46 3.49 -15.97
N TYR A 44 13.09 2.33 -16.53
CA TYR A 44 13.42 1.90 -17.89
C TYR A 44 12.21 1.28 -18.65
N PRO A 45 11.07 1.98 -18.76
CA PRO A 45 9.83 1.42 -19.30
C PRO A 45 9.89 1.09 -20.80
N GLU A 46 10.88 1.59 -21.54
CA GLU A 46 11.07 1.27 -22.96
C GLU A 46 11.44 -0.20 -23.19
N THR A 47 12.03 -0.84 -22.18
CA THR A 47 12.60 -2.19 -22.30
C THR A 47 12.21 -3.12 -21.16
N ILE A 48 11.73 -2.59 -20.03
CA ILE A 48 11.40 -3.35 -18.83
C ILE A 48 9.95 -3.07 -18.42
N THR A 49 9.21 -4.11 -18.07
CA THR A 49 7.89 -4.00 -17.42
C THR A 49 8.01 -4.48 -15.98
N ASP A 50 7.72 -3.60 -15.02
CA ASP A 50 7.78 -3.93 -13.60
C ASP A 50 6.45 -4.49 -13.12
N TYR A 51 6.55 -5.46 -12.21
CA TYR A 51 5.41 -6.12 -11.58
C TYR A 51 5.51 -5.94 -10.07
N VAL A 52 4.48 -5.33 -9.48
CA VAL A 52 4.41 -5.06 -8.04
C VAL A 52 3.24 -5.81 -7.44
N THR A 53 3.43 -6.41 -6.27
CA THR A 53 2.39 -7.07 -5.48
C THR A 53 2.35 -6.47 -4.07
N LEU A 54 1.30 -6.77 -3.32
CA LEU A 54 1.35 -6.74 -1.86
C LEU A 54 1.68 -8.16 -1.39
N GLN A 55 2.97 -8.39 -1.11
CA GLN A 55 3.46 -9.70 -0.68
C GLN A 55 2.90 -10.08 0.70
N ARG A 56 2.88 -9.13 1.64
CA ARG A 56 2.42 -9.33 3.01
C ARG A 56 1.96 -8.01 3.64
N GLY A 57 0.80 -8.02 4.27
CA GLY A 57 0.30 -7.00 5.18
C GLY A 57 0.15 -7.57 6.58
N SER A 58 0.66 -6.86 7.58
CA SER A 58 0.62 -7.29 8.99
C SER A 58 0.07 -6.15 9.85
N ALA A 59 -0.77 -6.50 10.82
CA ALA A 59 -1.27 -5.57 11.82
C ALA A 59 -0.31 -5.56 13.02
N TYR A 60 -0.02 -4.39 13.57
CA TYR A 60 0.84 -4.22 14.72
C TYR A 60 0.17 -3.37 15.80
N GLY A 61 -0.09 -4.00 16.96
CA GLY A 61 -0.43 -3.34 18.24
C GLY A 61 -1.61 -2.34 18.26
N GLY A 62 -1.83 -1.78 19.46
CA GLY A 62 -2.66 -0.59 19.69
C GLY A 62 -4.06 -0.64 19.06
N VAL A 63 -4.37 0.40 18.28
CA VAL A 63 -5.69 0.55 17.63
C VAL A 63 -6.00 -0.65 16.75
N LEU A 64 -5.04 -1.19 15.98
CA LEU A 64 -5.27 -2.27 15.03
C LEU A 64 -5.58 -3.63 15.66
N SER A 65 -5.26 -3.86 16.94
CA SER A 65 -5.63 -5.12 17.60
C SER A 65 -7.14 -5.26 17.83
N ASN A 66 -7.88 -4.15 17.76
CA ASN A 66 -9.33 -4.11 17.93
C ASN A 66 -10.10 -4.07 16.60
N PHE A 67 -9.40 -4.12 15.46
CA PHE A 67 -10.02 -4.11 14.13
C PHE A 67 -9.82 -5.45 13.44
N SER A 68 -10.90 -5.93 12.83
CA SER A 68 -10.84 -6.86 11.70
C SER A 68 -11.06 -6.06 10.42
N GLY A 69 -10.46 -6.47 9.31
CA GLY A 69 -10.67 -5.75 8.07
C GLY A 69 -10.16 -6.48 6.84
N THR A 70 -10.12 -5.72 5.76
CA THR A 70 -9.60 -6.15 4.48
C THR A 70 -8.60 -5.12 3.98
N VAL A 71 -7.65 -5.56 3.18
CA VAL A 71 -6.86 -4.67 2.33
C VAL A 71 -7.44 -4.71 0.92
N LYS A 72 -7.69 -3.54 0.35
CA LYS A 72 -8.08 -3.38 -1.05
C LYS A 72 -6.82 -3.13 -1.86
N TYR A 73 -6.49 -4.08 -2.74
CA TYR A 73 -5.35 -3.97 -3.65
C TYR A 73 -5.81 -3.96 -5.11
N SER A 74 -5.52 -2.87 -5.82
CA SER A 74 -5.87 -2.69 -7.24
C SER A 74 -7.35 -2.99 -7.57
N GLY A 75 -8.27 -2.65 -6.64
CA GLY A 75 -9.71 -2.82 -6.82
C GLY A 75 -10.30 -4.06 -6.15
N SER A 76 -9.50 -5.07 -5.82
CA SER A 76 -9.94 -6.32 -5.18
C SER A 76 -9.65 -6.29 -3.67
N SER A 77 -10.54 -6.88 -2.86
CA SER A 77 -10.39 -6.95 -1.41
C SER A 77 -9.86 -8.31 -0.95
N TYR A 78 -8.94 -8.29 0.01
CA TYR A 78 -8.30 -9.46 0.62
C TYR A 78 -8.36 -9.35 2.15
N PRO A 79 -8.34 -10.46 2.90
CA PRO A 79 -8.25 -10.41 4.36
C PRO A 79 -7.05 -9.59 4.84
N PHE A 80 -7.21 -8.85 5.94
CA PHE A 80 -6.11 -8.20 6.65
C PHE A 80 -6.10 -8.66 8.13
N PRO A 81 -5.00 -9.21 8.66
CA PRO A 81 -3.70 -9.47 8.01
C PRO A 81 -3.79 -10.37 6.78
N THR A 82 -2.90 -10.16 5.80
CA THR A 82 -2.95 -10.90 4.53
C THR A 82 -2.58 -12.36 4.73
N THR A 83 -3.33 -13.26 4.08
CA THR A 83 -3.07 -14.71 4.10
C THR A 83 -2.39 -15.23 2.84
N SER A 84 -2.28 -14.40 1.80
CA SER A 84 -1.60 -14.71 0.54
C SER A 84 -1.09 -13.43 -0.11
N GLU A 85 -0.08 -13.57 -0.97
CA GLU A 85 0.37 -12.51 -1.87
C GLU A 85 -0.73 -12.17 -2.90
N THR A 86 -0.86 -10.88 -3.23
CA THR A 86 -1.85 -10.41 -4.20
C THR A 86 -1.36 -10.60 -5.65
N PRO A 87 -2.25 -10.53 -6.65
CA PRO A 87 -1.86 -10.43 -8.04
C PRO A 87 -0.98 -9.21 -8.33
N ARG A 88 -0.33 -9.23 -9.50
CA ARG A 88 0.60 -8.19 -9.96
C ARG A 88 -0.13 -6.96 -10.50
N VAL A 89 0.37 -5.78 -10.14
CA VAL A 89 0.09 -4.51 -10.80
C VAL A 89 1.28 -4.14 -11.67
N VAL A 90 1.01 -3.71 -12.91
CA VAL A 90 2.04 -3.31 -13.86
C VAL A 90 2.46 -1.85 -13.64
N TYR A 91 3.77 -1.62 -13.65
CA TYR A 91 4.41 -0.31 -13.71
C TYR A 91 5.28 -0.24 -14.97
N ASN A 92 4.87 0.62 -15.91
CA ASN A 92 5.43 0.73 -17.25
C ASN A 92 5.61 2.20 -17.68
N SER A 93 5.82 3.10 -16.71
CA SER A 93 6.03 4.52 -16.95
C SER A 93 7.02 5.09 -15.95
N ARG A 94 7.77 6.12 -16.39
CA ARG A 94 8.60 6.96 -15.50
C ARG A 94 7.80 7.95 -14.66
N THR A 95 6.53 8.16 -14.97
CA THR A 95 5.65 8.99 -14.14
C THR A 95 5.31 8.27 -12.85
N ASP A 96 5.42 8.97 -11.72
CA ASP A 96 4.98 8.49 -10.41
C ASP A 96 3.54 7.99 -10.48
N LYS A 97 3.37 6.72 -10.12
CA LYS A 97 2.08 6.05 -10.05
C LYS A 97 1.81 5.62 -8.61
N PRO A 98 0.63 5.92 -8.05
CA PRO A 98 0.22 5.46 -6.73
C PRO A 98 0.37 3.95 -6.55
N TRP A 99 0.80 3.50 -5.38
CA TRP A 99 0.65 2.11 -4.98
C TRP A 99 -0.78 1.85 -4.52
N PRO A 100 -1.57 1.02 -5.21
CA PRO A 100 -3.03 1.00 -5.06
C PRO A 100 -3.47 0.14 -3.87
N VAL A 101 -3.07 0.53 -2.66
CA VAL A 101 -3.39 -0.12 -1.38
C VAL A 101 -4.29 0.80 -0.55
N ALA A 102 -5.43 0.27 -0.07
CA ALA A 102 -6.34 0.95 0.85
C ALA A 102 -7.00 -0.03 1.85
#